data_AF-A0A845QGU5-F1
#
_entry.id   AF-A0A845QGU5-F1
#
_cell.length_a   1.000
_cell.length_b   1.000
_cell.length_c   1.000
_cell.angle_alpha   90.00
_cell.angle_beta   90.00
_cell.angle_gamma   90.00
#
_symmetry.space_group_name_H-M   'P 1'
#
loop_
_entity.id
_entity.type
_entity.pdbx_description
1 polymer ?
#
loop_
_entity_poly.entity_id
_entity_poly.type
_entity_poly.pdbx_seq_one_letter_code
_entity_poly.pdbx_strand_id
1 'polypeptide(L)' 'MKNQYLTRILAAHLLELKALVQRYNQSGKGSKLEEPTFLMVLTRGEFAYQRKDGVYVVPVGCLRD' A
#
# COMPACT_ATOMS: atom_id res chain seq x y z
N MET A 1 0.97 11.43 -17.60
CA MET A 1 -0.20 10.51 -17.65
C MET A 1 0.14 9.04 -17.36
N LYS A 2 1.19 8.42 -17.95
CA LYS A 2 1.52 6.98 -17.72
C LYS A 2 1.79 6.60 -16.25
N ASN A 3 2.40 7.49 -15.47
CA ASN A 3 2.75 7.19 -14.07
C ASN A 3 1.50 7.00 -13.18
N GLN A 4 0.45 7.81 -13.38
CA GLN A 4 -0.76 7.76 -12.55
C GLN A 4 -1.55 6.45 -12.70
N TYR A 5 -1.57 5.84 -13.89
CA TYR A 5 -2.27 4.57 -14.12
C TYR A 5 -1.58 3.38 -13.44
N LEU A 6 -0.24 3.31 -13.53
CA LEU A 6 0.53 2.26 -12.87
C LEU A 6 0.42 2.36 -11.35
N THR A 7 0.50 3.58 -10.80
CA THR A 7 0.32 3.79 -9.37
C THR A 7 -1.05 3.30 -8.90
N ARG A 8 -2.12 3.49 -9.69
CA ARG A 8 -3.47 2.97 -9.37
C ARG A 8 -3.51 1.47 -9.18
N ILE A 9 -2.93 0.70 -10.09
CA ILE A 9 -2.90 -0.77 -10.02
C ILE A 9 -2.10 -1.25 -8.80
N LEU A 10 -0.91 -0.69 -8.58
CA LEU A 10 -0.05 -1.08 -7.45
C LEU A 10 -0.74 -0.86 -6.10
N ALA A 11 -1.39 0.29 -5.92
CA ALA A 11 -2.15 0.54 -4.70
C ALA A 11 -3.39 -0.36 -4.56
N ALA A 12 -4.07 -0.71 -5.66
CA ALA A 12 -5.20 -1.63 -5.61
C ALA A 12 -4.76 -3.00 -5.06
N HIS A 13 -3.56 -3.47 -5.42
CA HIS A 13 -3.02 -4.72 -4.89
C HIS A 13 -2.66 -4.62 -3.41
N LEU A 14 -2.14 -3.48 -2.94
CA LEU A 14 -1.89 -3.23 -1.51
C LEU A 14 -3.18 -3.22 -0.69
N LEU A 15 -4.24 -2.59 -1.22
CA LEU A 15 -5.56 -2.57 -0.60
C LEU A 15 -6.19 -3.96 -0.55
N GLU A 16 -6.04 -4.75 -1.63
CA GLU A 16 -6.50 -6.13 -1.65
C GLU A 16 -5.74 -6.99 -0.62
N LEU A 17 -4.42 -6.83 -0.50
CA LEU A 17 -3.64 -7.52 0.53
C LEU A 17 -4.14 -7.17 1.94
N LYS A 18 -4.41 -5.90 2.22
CA LYS A 18 -5.01 -5.48 3.49
C LYS A 18 -6.38 -6.15 3.71
N ALA A 19 -7.23 -6.17 2.68
CA ALA A 19 -8.55 -6.80 2.76
C ALA A 19 -8.46 -8.32 3.02
N LEU A 20 -7.47 -9.00 2.43
CA LEU A 20 -7.22 -10.43 2.66
C LEU A 20 -6.80 -10.71 4.10
N VAL A 21 -5.91 -9.89 4.68
CA VAL A 21 -5.53 -9.98 6.10
C VAL A 21 -6.76 -9.82 7.01
N GLN A 22 -7.61 -8.83 6.72
CA GLN A 22 -8.82 -8.60 7.48
C GLN A 22 -9.81 -9.78 7.39
N ARG A 23 -10.02 -10.33 6.19
CA ARG A 23 -10.88 -11.51 5.99
C ARG A 23 -10.33 -12.74 6.71
N TYR A 24 -9.01 -12.95 6.68
CA TYR A 24 -8.37 -14.02 7.42
C TYR A 24 -8.62 -13.88 8.93
N ASN A 25 -8.39 -12.69 9.49
CA ASN A 25 -8.62 -12.40 10.91
C ASN A 25 -10.09 -12.56 11.34
N GLN A 26 -11.03 -12.32 10.43
CA GLN A 26 -12.47 -12.54 10.65
C GLN A 26 -12.86 -14.02 10.56
N SER A 27 -12.09 -14.85 9.86
CA SER A 27 -12.41 -16.27 9.66
C SER A 27 -12.26 -17.15 10.90
N GLY A 28 -11.59 -16.64 11.95
CA GLY A 28 -11.32 -17.38 13.19
C GLY A 28 -10.35 -18.57 13.03
N LYS A 29 -9.73 -18.72 11.85
CA LYS A 29 -8.73 -19.75 11.57
C LYS A 29 -7.36 -19.27 12.05
N GLY A 30 -6.74 -20.02 12.97
CA GLY A 30 -5.39 -19.72 13.45
C GLY A 30 -5.29 -18.46 14.30
N SER A 31 -4.05 -18.03 14.57
CA SER A 31 -3.77 -16.76 15.25
C SER A 31 -3.99 -15.58 14.31
N LYS A 32 -4.52 -14.47 14.84
CA LYS A 32 -4.69 -13.24 14.06
C LYS A 32 -3.34 -12.74 13.53
N LEU A 33 -3.33 -12.32 12.27
CA LEU A 33 -2.25 -11.58 11.66
C LEU A 33 -2.37 -10.10 12.05
N GLU A 34 -1.24 -9.42 12.20
CA GLU A 34 -1.24 -7.96 12.39
C GLU A 34 -1.75 -7.26 11.13
N GLU A 35 -2.62 -6.27 11.30
CA GLU A 35 -3.10 -5.47 10.18
C GLU A 35 -2.02 -4.49 9.71
N PRO A 36 -1.80 -4.33 8.39
CA PRO A 36 -0.87 -3.33 7.88
C PRO A 36 -1.29 -1.92 8.32
N THR A 37 -0.44 -1.27 9.11
CA THR A 37 -0.65 0.11 9.59
C THR A 37 -0.16 1.15 8.58
N PHE A 38 0.67 0.73 7.61
CA PHE A 38 1.25 1.59 6.60
C PHE A 38 1.26 0.91 5.23
N LEU A 39 0.82 1.62 4.19
CA LEU A 39 0.78 1.13 2.81
C LEU A 39 1.54 2.11 1.92
N MET A 40 2.58 1.63 1.22
CA MET A 40 3.45 2.47 0.41
C MET A 40 3.79 1.81 -0.92
N VAL A 41 3.80 2.61 -1.99
CA VAL A 41 4.39 2.30 -3.28
C VAL A 41 5.70 3.09 -3.39
N LEU A 42 6.82 2.37 -3.47
CA LEU A 42 8.12 2.98 -3.78
C LEU A 42 8.27 3.21 -5.28
N THR A 43 8.75 4.39 -5.65
CA THR A 43 8.86 4.81 -7.05
C THR A 43 10.20 5.49 -7.34
N ARG A 44 10.52 5.68 -8.63
CA ARG A 44 11.59 6.59 -9.08
C ARG A 44 11.07 8.00 -9.41
N GLY A 45 9.87 8.35 -8.94
CA GLY A 45 9.28 9.67 -9.16
C GLY A 45 9.99 10.77 -8.35
N GLU A 46 9.56 12.01 -8.53
CA GLU A 46 10.19 13.16 -7.88
C GLU A 46 9.47 13.60 -6.60
N PHE A 47 8.17 13.33 -6.50
CA PHE A 47 7.33 13.84 -5.41
C PHE A 47 6.70 12.73 -4.59
N ALA A 48 6.75 12.88 -3.27
CA ALA A 48 5.99 12.08 -2.33
C ALA A 48 4.58 12.67 -2.16
N TYR A 49 3.56 11.81 -2.09
CA TYR A 49 2.19 12.22 -1.78
C TYR A 49 1.37 11.06 -1.22
N GLN A 50 0.31 11.39 -0.49
CA GLN A 50 -0.70 10.42 -0.07
C GLN A 50 -1.89 10.46 -1.03
N ARG A 51 -2.34 9.28 -1.45
CA ARG A 51 -3.57 9.14 -2.23
C ARG A 51 -4.80 9.19 -1.33
N LYS A 52 -5.96 9.45 -1.94
CA LYS A 52 -7.26 9.47 -1.25
C LYS A 52 -7.63 8.15 -0.58
N ASP A 53 -7.08 7.03 -1.04
CA ASP A 53 -7.27 5.69 -0.48
C ASP A 53 -6.26 5.34 0.63
N GLY A 54 -5.47 6.32 1.08
CA GLY A 54 -4.55 6.18 2.21
C GLY A 54 -3.18 5.59 1.85
N VAL A 55 -2.96 5.16 0.59
CA VAL A 55 -1.67 4.63 0.13
C VAL A 55 -0.68 5.77 -0.15
N TYR A 56 0.51 5.66 0.42
CA TYR A 56 1.61 6.59 0.20
C TYR A 56 2.37 6.24 -1.08
N VAL A 57 2.69 7.24 -1.89
CA VAL A 57 3.54 7.10 -3.07
C VAL A 57 4.81 7.85 -2.75
N VAL A 58 5.91 7.12 -2.63
CA VAL A 58 7.16 7.65 -2.06
C VAL A 58 8.32 7.36 -3.02
N PRO A 59 9.03 8.38 -3.50
CA PRO A 59 10.28 8.21 -4.21
C PRO A 59 11.32 7.46 -3.38
N VAL A 60 12.14 6.63 -4.03
CA VAL A 60 13.25 5.93 -3.38
C VAL A 60 14.22 6.92 -2.71
N GLY A 61 14.41 8.12 -3.27
CA GLY A 61 15.24 9.16 -2.68
C GLY A 61 14.67 9.81 -1.41
N CYS A 62 13.40 9.55 -1.07
CA CYS A 62 12.82 9.97 0.20
C CYS A 62 13.15 8.99 1.35
N LEU A 63 13.71 7.83 1.03
CA LEU A 63 14.21 6.91 2.05
C LEU A 63 15.63 7.33 2.44
N ARG A 64 15.82 7.64 3.72
CA ARG A 64 17.13 7.88 4.34
C ARG A 64 17.17 7.13 5.65
N ASP A 65 18.39 6.88 6.13
CA ASP A 65 18.68 6.42 7.48
C ASP A 65 17.95 7.26 8.55
#